data_AF-A0A2D4RYU3-F1
#
_entry.id   AF-A0A2D4RYU3-F1
#
_cell.length_a   1.000
_cell.length_b   1.000
_cell.length_c   1.000
_cell.angle_alpha   90.00
_cell.angle_beta   90.00
_cell.angle_gamma   90.00
#
_symmetry.space_group_name_H-M   'P 1'
#
loop_
_entity.id
_entity.type
_entity.pdbx_description
1 polymer ?
#
loop_
_entity_poly.entity_id
_entity_poly.type
_entity_poly.pdbx_seq_one_letter_code
_entity_poly.pdbx_strand_id
1 'polypeptide(L)'
;MKAKETIFTEVGHLENHKVNIIIGLIETLELDSQEASLVIAGIAVYISTLNQKLTQFEKIKQCRNDANVVAFSSLSQQNSLTEPSKVRDNNLIDFLQAFNGSARVLPGMKGMSIKTSKSKKMIQLRVDKNDAYFQLVDYPIDYVFSKNDINTLIAAHKRFKQRIEAKMPWKDRNYLLHGQYRELITWNQLYDFYCEGKSSSYETKLQRFKKRYFSGTWGEKRISTYCRESFMQDYLDRSVPDRQPSDRNELIKQVDAAIRQAKGQANIAIDVQTLFNKGDRSRADGTDKTPPKLETLTAYIIEAFEMCENQTGLSMITQLMASTRKTRTNFLSWRRINLDECFIEVPSHENKTKFVRHPFPKRFHDILLSIRESQMCAAKHDKSPYWLFESKTRTGKVSRNIDHGFYRVRKSLLSKAQAQGASEKTLRAIQSFTQHRVRDIVQKLVLDVGATLGQTEKCLGRSADDLGCAYDDLSIETLCDVKNKMVTQIEAKHPDLKALFQRLIDKEIEQ
;
A
#
# COMPACT_ATOMS: atom_id res chain seq x y z
N MET A 1 24.03 7.82 55.04
CA MET A 1 25.21 8.42 54.37
C MET A 1 26.40 7.46 54.16
N LYS A 2 26.46 6.26 54.76
CA LYS A 2 27.55 5.27 54.54
C LYS A 2 27.24 4.15 53.52
N ALA A 3 26.15 4.24 52.76
CA ALA A 3 25.79 3.27 51.72
C ALA A 3 26.01 3.79 50.28
N LYS A 4 26.52 5.02 50.13
CA LYS A 4 26.72 5.66 48.82
C LYS A 4 28.04 5.29 48.11
N GLU A 5 28.99 4.67 48.81
CA GLU A 5 30.37 4.51 48.30
C GLU A 5 30.71 3.12 47.75
N THR A 6 29.80 2.14 47.76
CA THR A 6 30.15 0.76 47.36
C THR A 6 29.59 0.32 46.00
N ILE A 7 28.97 1.21 45.23
CA ILE A 7 28.34 0.85 43.93
C ILE A 7 28.92 1.64 42.74
N PHE A 8 29.79 2.63 42.99
CA PHE A 8 30.44 3.42 41.93
C PHE A 8 31.91 3.04 41.78
N THR A 9 32.15 1.88 41.22
CA THR A 9 33.42 1.60 40.52
C THR A 9 33.08 0.62 39.41
N GLU A 10 33.35 1.03 38.17
CA GLU A 10 33.11 0.28 36.91
C GLU A 10 31.78 0.47 36.15
N VAL A 11 31.34 1.70 35.87
CA VAL A 11 30.71 1.97 34.55
C VAL A 11 30.97 3.41 34.10
N GLY A 12 31.39 3.58 32.85
CA GLY A 12 31.80 4.85 32.25
C GLY A 12 30.71 5.94 32.21
N HIS A 13 31.17 7.18 32.19
CA HIS A 13 30.45 8.45 32.38
C HIS A 13 29.25 8.77 31.45
N LEU A 14 28.79 7.87 30.57
CA LEU A 14 27.65 8.12 29.67
C LEU A 14 26.31 7.51 30.15
N GLU A 15 26.31 6.65 31.17
CA GLU A 15 25.09 6.00 31.70
C GLU A 15 24.41 6.76 32.86
N ASN A 16 25.06 7.80 33.39
CA ASN A 16 24.67 8.46 34.63
C ASN A 16 23.35 9.25 34.55
N HIS A 17 22.95 9.77 33.38
CA HIS A 17 21.75 10.61 33.27
C HIS A 17 20.44 9.81 33.34
N LYS A 18 20.39 8.61 32.75
CA LYS A 18 19.18 7.76 32.75
C LYS A 18 18.94 7.11 34.11
N VAL A 19 20.01 6.75 34.81
CA VAL A 19 19.95 6.24 36.18
C VAL A 19 19.42 7.32 37.12
N ASN A 20 19.86 8.57 36.97
CA ASN A 20 19.36 9.69 37.77
C ASN A 20 17.87 10.00 37.50
N ILE A 21 17.37 9.84 36.26
CA ILE A 21 15.94 9.98 35.94
C ILE A 21 15.10 8.89 36.63
N ILE A 22 15.59 7.66 36.64
CA ILE A 22 14.90 6.53 37.28
C ILE A 22 14.87 6.72 38.80
N ILE A 23 15.98 7.18 39.41
CA ILE A 23 16.03 7.51 40.83
C ILE A 23 15.03 8.63 41.16
N GLY A 24 14.99 9.70 40.37
CA GLY A 24 14.03 10.79 40.56
C GLY A 24 12.56 10.35 40.43
N LEU A 25 12.25 9.41 39.53
CA LEU A 25 10.91 8.82 39.43
C LEU A 25 10.56 7.95 40.63
N ILE A 26 11.52 7.20 41.20
CA ILE A 26 11.29 6.39 42.40
C ILE A 26 11.05 7.28 43.63
N GLU A 27 11.79 8.39 43.74
CA GLU A 27 11.61 9.36 44.82
C GLU A 27 10.22 10.03 44.79
N THR A 28 9.56 10.11 43.63
CA THR A 28 8.18 10.62 43.51
C THR A 28 7.08 9.62 43.91
N LEU A 29 7.42 8.36 44.18
CA LEU A 29 6.43 7.30 44.46
C LEU A 29 6.08 7.14 45.95
N GLU A 30 6.61 7.99 46.85
CA GLU A 30 6.38 7.95 48.32
C GLU A 30 6.51 6.55 48.94
N LEU A 31 7.36 5.70 48.37
CA LEU A 31 7.55 4.31 48.79
C LEU A 31 8.23 4.24 50.16
N ASP A 32 7.82 3.27 50.97
CA ASP A 32 8.55 3.00 52.21
C ASP A 32 9.94 2.38 51.92
N SER A 33 10.80 2.33 52.94
CA SER A 33 12.19 1.87 52.77
C SER A 33 12.31 0.42 52.25
N GLN A 34 11.31 -0.42 52.53
CA GLN A 34 11.28 -1.82 52.15
C GLN A 34 10.80 -1.98 50.70
N GLU A 35 9.78 -1.22 50.32
CA GLU A 35 9.26 -1.13 48.96
C GLU A 35 10.28 -0.51 47.99
N ALA A 36 10.94 0.59 48.39
CA ALA A 36 12.01 1.20 47.61
C ALA A 36 13.16 0.22 47.37
N SER A 37 13.53 -0.57 48.39
CA SER A 37 14.59 -1.59 48.27
C SER A 37 14.23 -2.69 47.28
N LEU A 38 12.96 -3.13 47.26
CA LEU A 38 12.46 -4.14 46.31
C LEU A 38 12.44 -3.61 44.87
N VAL A 39 12.00 -2.37 44.67
CA VAL A 39 11.96 -1.73 43.35
C VAL A 39 13.38 -1.53 42.80
N ILE A 40 14.32 -1.06 43.63
CA ILE A 40 15.72 -0.91 43.25
C ILE A 40 16.35 -2.26 42.89
N ALA A 41 16.10 -3.32 43.66
CA ALA A 41 16.58 -4.66 43.35
C ALA A 41 16.02 -5.19 42.02
N GLY A 42 14.73 -4.98 41.75
CA GLY A 42 14.10 -5.36 40.49
C GLY A 42 14.69 -4.62 39.29
N ILE A 43 14.98 -3.33 39.44
CA ILE A 43 15.61 -2.51 38.39
C ILE A 43 17.06 -2.94 38.14
N ALA A 44 17.82 -3.26 39.18
CA ALA A 44 19.19 -3.76 39.03
C ALA A 44 19.25 -5.08 38.23
N VAL A 45 18.32 -6.00 38.51
CA VAL A 45 18.18 -7.25 37.73
C VAL A 45 17.79 -6.97 36.28
N TYR A 46 16.87 -6.03 36.05
CA TYR A 46 16.45 -5.65 34.71
C TYR A 46 17.56 -4.98 33.89
N ILE A 47 18.34 -4.08 34.51
CA ILE A 47 19.51 -3.44 33.90
C ILE A 47 20.59 -4.48 33.59
N SER A 48 20.87 -5.40 34.51
CA SER A 48 21.82 -6.50 34.27
C SER A 48 21.40 -7.36 33.08
N THR A 49 20.10 -7.66 32.97
CA THR A 49 19.53 -8.41 31.85
C THR A 49 19.63 -7.63 30.52
N LEU A 50 19.39 -6.31 30.56
CA LEU A 50 19.55 -5.44 29.39
C LEU A 50 21.01 -5.35 28.95
N ASN A 51 21.94 -5.20 29.88
CA ASN A 51 23.37 -5.14 29.60
C ASN A 51 23.86 -6.46 29.01
N GLN A 52 23.46 -7.62 29.54
CA GLN A 52 23.76 -8.92 28.92
C GLN A 52 23.24 -9.02 27.48
N LYS A 53 22.02 -8.53 27.21
CA LYS A 53 21.47 -8.48 25.84
C LYS A 53 22.23 -7.50 24.95
N LEU A 54 22.68 -6.37 25.48
CA LEU A 54 23.47 -5.38 24.75
C LEU A 54 24.86 -5.94 24.41
N THR A 55 25.54 -6.60 25.36
CA THR A 55 26.84 -7.27 25.13
C THR A 55 26.70 -8.42 24.14
N GLN A 56 25.58 -9.15 24.14
CA GLN A 56 25.28 -10.12 23.08
C GLN A 56 25.08 -9.44 21.72
N PHE A 57 24.38 -8.31 21.68
CA PHE A 57 24.19 -7.52 20.45
C PHE A 57 25.51 -6.95 19.92
N GLU A 58 26.39 -6.47 20.79
CA GLU A 58 27.72 -5.97 20.44
C GLU A 58 28.64 -7.10 20.00
N LYS A 59 28.62 -8.28 20.64
CA LYS A 59 29.30 -9.48 20.14
C LYS A 59 28.79 -9.90 18.76
N ILE A 60 27.49 -9.83 18.49
CA ILE A 60 26.91 -10.10 17.16
C ILE A 60 27.36 -9.04 16.13
N LYS A 61 27.52 -7.78 16.55
CA LYS A 61 27.98 -6.68 15.70
C LYS A 61 29.48 -6.75 15.42
N GLN A 62 30.28 -7.19 16.41
CA GLN A 62 31.72 -7.41 16.31
C GLN A 62 32.03 -8.65 15.46
N CYS A 63 31.30 -9.76 15.62
CA CYS A 63 31.36 -10.89 14.69
C CYS A 63 30.95 -10.52 13.24
N ARG A 64 30.08 -9.52 13.05
CA ARG A 64 29.74 -9.00 11.71
C ARG A 64 30.81 -8.10 11.11
N ASN A 65 31.56 -7.37 11.93
CA ASN A 65 32.67 -6.54 11.47
C ASN A 65 33.95 -7.36 11.26
N ASP A 66 34.22 -8.37 12.10
CA ASP A 66 35.37 -9.27 11.97
C ASP A 66 35.21 -10.24 10.78
N ALA A 67 33.97 -10.64 10.45
CA ALA A 67 33.67 -11.40 9.24
C ALA A 67 33.92 -10.62 7.92
N ASN A 68 34.04 -9.29 7.97
CA ASN A 68 34.36 -8.45 6.82
C ASN A 68 35.85 -8.12 6.69
N VAL A 69 36.70 -8.48 7.66
CA VAL A 69 38.14 -8.15 7.64
C VAL A 69 39.05 -9.39 7.57
N VAL A 70 38.57 -10.61 7.85
CA VAL A 70 39.37 -11.86 7.77
C VAL A 70 38.97 -12.75 6.59
N ALA A 71 38.51 -12.17 5.49
CA ALA A 71 38.33 -12.90 4.23
C ALA A 71 39.63 -12.98 3.40
N PHE A 72 40.81 -12.99 4.01
CA PHE A 72 42.09 -13.26 3.33
C PHE A 72 43.17 -13.63 4.36
N SER A 73 43.13 -14.85 4.91
CA SER A 73 44.34 -15.64 5.25
C SER A 73 43.98 -16.93 6.01
N SER A 74 44.69 -18.00 5.63
CA SER A 74 44.88 -19.26 6.34
C SER A 74 43.67 -20.19 6.59
N LEU A 75 43.60 -21.22 5.73
CA LEU A 75 43.33 -22.59 6.15
C LEU A 75 44.12 -22.96 7.43
N SER A 76 43.55 -23.92 8.17
CA SER A 76 44.10 -24.71 9.28
C SER A 76 44.07 -24.07 10.68
N GLN A 77 43.09 -24.45 11.49
CA GLN A 77 43.31 -25.39 12.60
C GLN A 77 41.98 -25.83 13.25
N GLN A 78 42.05 -27.01 13.83
CA GLN A 78 40.96 -27.86 14.32
C GLN A 78 40.17 -27.22 15.46
N ASN A 79 38.86 -27.45 15.48
CA ASN A 79 38.12 -27.65 16.73
C ASN A 79 36.88 -28.53 16.53
N SER A 80 36.97 -29.71 17.13
CA SER A 80 35.90 -30.58 17.66
C SER A 80 34.61 -30.72 16.83
N LEU A 81 34.60 -31.77 16.00
CA LEU A 81 33.40 -32.44 15.52
C LEU A 81 32.64 -33.05 16.72
N THR A 82 31.52 -32.45 17.11
CA THR A 82 30.35 -33.26 17.48
C THR A 82 29.69 -33.71 16.18
N GLU A 83 29.82 -35.00 15.88
CA GLU A 83 29.28 -35.65 14.69
C GLU A 83 27.77 -35.34 14.50
N PRO A 84 27.33 -34.91 13.30
CA PRO A 84 25.93 -34.96 12.95
C PRO A 84 25.57 -36.42 12.64
N SER A 85 24.63 -36.96 13.42
CA SER A 85 23.88 -38.21 13.21
C SER A 85 24.07 -38.91 11.86
N LYS A 86 24.89 -39.97 11.82
CA LYS A 86 25.17 -40.83 10.65
C LYS A 86 23.99 -41.68 10.13
N VAL A 87 22.76 -41.50 10.62
CA VAL A 87 21.64 -42.45 10.42
C VAL A 87 20.53 -41.95 9.45
N ARG A 88 20.76 -40.95 8.57
CA ARG A 88 19.70 -40.46 7.65
C ARG A 88 20.05 -40.37 6.15
N ASP A 89 21.32 -40.31 5.76
CA ASP A 89 21.67 -39.98 4.37
C ASP A 89 21.38 -41.12 3.38
N ASN A 90 21.70 -42.37 3.72
CA ASN A 90 21.53 -43.52 2.82
C ASN A 90 20.05 -43.80 2.51
N ASN A 91 19.17 -43.67 3.51
CA ASN A 91 17.72 -43.89 3.35
C ASN A 91 17.06 -42.89 2.39
N LEU A 92 17.59 -41.66 2.24
CA LEU A 92 17.02 -40.67 1.32
C LEU A 92 17.51 -40.89 -0.11
N ILE A 93 18.76 -41.33 -0.31
CA ILE A 93 19.28 -41.74 -1.62
C ILE A 93 18.43 -42.91 -2.14
N ASP A 94 18.27 -43.96 -1.33
CA ASP A 94 17.50 -45.14 -1.71
C ASP A 94 16.04 -44.78 -2.04
N PHE A 95 15.44 -43.90 -1.24
CA PHE A 95 14.10 -43.38 -1.51
C PHE A 95 14.04 -42.64 -2.85
N LEU A 96 14.94 -41.69 -3.12
CA LEU A 96 14.94 -40.93 -4.37
C LEU A 96 15.23 -41.81 -5.59
N GLN A 97 16.12 -42.80 -5.43
CA GLN A 97 16.49 -43.74 -6.48
C GLN A 97 15.29 -44.63 -6.86
N ALA A 98 14.62 -45.22 -5.85
CA ALA A 98 13.48 -46.10 -6.04
C ALA A 98 12.16 -45.37 -6.35
N PHE A 99 12.09 -44.05 -6.14
CA PHE A 99 10.84 -43.32 -6.30
C PHE A 99 10.36 -43.25 -7.75
N ASN A 100 9.14 -43.75 -7.97
CA ASN A 100 8.37 -43.58 -9.20
C ASN A 100 6.90 -43.32 -8.83
N GLY A 101 6.33 -42.19 -9.27
CA GLY A 101 4.91 -41.89 -9.05
C GLY A 101 4.57 -40.41 -8.89
N SER A 102 3.34 -40.18 -8.43
CA SER A 102 2.79 -38.85 -8.14
C SER A 102 3.49 -38.16 -6.98
N ALA A 103 3.44 -36.82 -6.95
CA ALA A 103 4.15 -35.99 -5.97
C ALA A 103 4.07 -36.51 -4.52
N ARG A 104 5.22 -36.84 -3.93
CA ARG A 104 5.36 -37.31 -2.54
C ARG A 104 6.37 -36.48 -1.78
N VAL A 105 6.03 -36.12 -0.54
CA VAL A 105 6.92 -35.34 0.35
C VAL A 105 8.16 -36.17 0.68
N LEU A 106 9.33 -35.53 0.62
CA LEU A 106 10.59 -36.17 0.98
C LEU A 106 10.64 -36.44 2.50
N PRO A 107 11.12 -37.62 2.93
CA PRO A 107 11.28 -37.94 4.35
C PRO A 107 12.03 -36.85 5.13
N GLY A 108 11.43 -36.35 6.20
CA GLY A 108 12.03 -35.30 7.05
C GLY A 108 12.02 -33.88 6.48
N MET A 109 11.61 -33.68 5.22
CA MET A 109 11.71 -32.38 4.52
C MET A 109 10.33 -31.81 4.21
N LYS A 110 9.55 -31.48 5.25
CA LYS A 110 8.18 -30.93 5.10
C LYS A 110 8.18 -29.73 4.15
N GLY A 111 7.33 -29.79 3.12
CA GLY A 111 7.19 -28.76 2.08
C GLY A 111 8.05 -29.01 0.83
N MET A 112 8.98 -29.97 0.86
CA MET A 112 9.73 -30.44 -0.30
C MET A 112 9.22 -31.81 -0.75
N SER A 113 9.01 -31.99 -2.05
CA SER A 113 8.46 -33.22 -2.63
C SER A 113 9.17 -33.61 -3.91
N ILE A 114 9.16 -34.89 -4.22
CA ILE A 114 9.57 -35.45 -5.51
C ILE A 114 8.34 -35.88 -6.32
N LYS A 115 8.39 -35.66 -7.63
CA LYS A 115 7.43 -36.17 -8.63
C LYS A 115 8.19 -36.73 -9.82
N THR A 116 7.76 -37.85 -10.39
CA THR A 116 8.32 -38.33 -11.66
C THR A 116 7.43 -37.96 -12.85
N SER A 117 8.07 -37.77 -14.00
CA SER A 117 7.44 -37.75 -15.32
C SER A 117 8.06 -38.86 -16.18
N LYS A 118 7.66 -38.96 -17.46
CA LYS A 118 8.22 -39.96 -18.39
C LYS A 118 9.74 -39.87 -18.55
N SER A 119 10.34 -38.69 -18.36
CA SER A 119 11.77 -38.45 -18.63
C SER A 119 12.55 -37.83 -17.48
N LYS A 120 11.89 -37.44 -16.37
CA LYS A 120 12.53 -36.66 -15.30
C LYS A 120 12.03 -37.00 -13.91
N LYS A 121 12.91 -36.88 -12.91
CA LYS A 121 12.58 -36.75 -11.48
C LYS A 121 12.64 -35.27 -11.11
N MET A 122 11.53 -34.69 -10.65
CA MET A 122 11.40 -33.27 -10.31
C MET A 122 11.31 -33.09 -8.79
N ILE A 123 12.19 -32.27 -8.23
CA ILE A 123 12.11 -31.80 -6.85
C ILE A 123 11.36 -30.47 -6.83
N GLN A 124 10.36 -30.37 -5.96
CA GLN A 124 9.41 -29.25 -5.91
C GLN A 124 9.19 -28.81 -4.45
N LEU A 125 8.83 -27.54 -4.28
CA LEU A 125 8.59 -26.88 -3.00
C LEU A 125 7.20 -26.27 -2.95
N ARG A 126 6.56 -26.30 -1.77
CA ARG A 126 5.32 -25.56 -1.46
C ARG A 126 5.25 -25.23 0.03
N VAL A 127 4.59 -24.13 0.39
CA VAL A 127 4.40 -23.73 1.78
C VAL A 127 3.24 -24.52 2.39
N ASP A 128 2.07 -24.40 1.77
CA ASP A 128 0.86 -25.10 2.20
C ASP A 128 0.37 -26.14 1.19
N LYS A 129 -0.50 -27.06 1.64
CA LYS A 129 -1.06 -28.11 0.77
C LYS A 129 -1.81 -27.56 -0.44
N ASN A 130 -2.38 -26.37 -0.31
CA ASN A 130 -3.19 -25.70 -1.33
C ASN A 130 -2.38 -24.78 -2.26
N ASP A 131 -1.09 -24.59 -1.98
CA ASP A 131 -0.24 -23.73 -2.80
C ASP A 131 0.22 -24.44 -4.08
N ALA A 132 0.43 -23.65 -5.13
CA ALA A 132 1.10 -24.10 -6.34
C ALA A 132 2.56 -24.51 -6.05
N TYR A 133 2.98 -25.64 -6.63
CA TYR A 133 4.35 -26.11 -6.53
C TYR A 133 5.32 -25.19 -7.27
N PHE A 134 6.44 -24.88 -6.61
CA PHE A 134 7.61 -24.27 -7.22
C PHE A 134 8.62 -25.38 -7.55
N GLN A 135 8.99 -25.54 -8.83
CA GLN A 135 9.97 -26.53 -9.24
C GLN A 135 11.39 -26.06 -8.91
N LEU A 136 12.05 -26.77 -7.98
CA LEU A 136 13.39 -26.45 -7.51
C LEU A 136 14.46 -26.94 -8.49
N VAL A 137 14.45 -28.23 -8.84
CA VAL A 137 15.44 -28.86 -9.73
C VAL A 137 14.84 -30.10 -10.38
N ASP A 138 15.35 -30.48 -11.54
CA ASP A 138 14.94 -31.66 -12.27
C ASP A 138 16.14 -32.45 -12.77
N TYR A 139 16.04 -33.77 -12.61
CA TYR A 139 17.06 -34.76 -12.95
C TYR A 139 16.52 -35.71 -14.02
N PRO A 140 17.36 -36.29 -14.89
CA PRO A 140 16.99 -37.43 -15.73
C PRO A 140 16.35 -38.57 -14.91
N ILE A 141 15.46 -39.35 -15.51
CA ILE A 141 14.72 -40.41 -14.81
C ILE A 141 15.64 -41.49 -14.23
N ASP A 142 16.74 -41.75 -14.92
CA ASP A 142 17.81 -42.72 -14.65
C ASP A 142 18.98 -42.11 -13.86
N TYR A 143 18.85 -40.85 -13.41
CA TYR A 143 19.87 -40.19 -12.62
C TYR A 143 20.19 -40.96 -11.33
N VAL A 144 21.49 -41.09 -11.02
CA VAL A 144 21.98 -41.71 -9.80
C VAL A 144 22.31 -40.61 -8.80
N PHE A 145 21.55 -40.52 -7.72
CA PHE A 145 21.74 -39.49 -6.70
C PHE A 145 23.01 -39.74 -5.89
N SER A 146 23.86 -38.72 -5.80
CA SER A 146 25.04 -38.73 -4.95
C SER A 146 24.74 -38.17 -3.56
N LYS A 147 25.64 -38.41 -2.62
CA LYS A 147 25.59 -37.76 -1.30
C LYS A 147 25.66 -36.23 -1.39
N ASN A 148 26.34 -35.69 -2.40
CA ASN A 148 26.41 -34.25 -2.62
C ASN A 148 25.06 -33.66 -3.04
N ASP A 149 24.27 -34.40 -3.84
CA ASP A 149 22.91 -34.00 -4.21
C ASP A 149 22.01 -33.94 -2.98
N ILE A 150 22.10 -34.94 -2.10
CA ILE A 150 21.36 -34.95 -0.83
C ILE A 150 21.73 -33.75 0.02
N ASN A 151 23.03 -33.47 0.20
CA ASN A 151 23.49 -32.32 0.96
C ASN A 151 22.98 -31.00 0.36
N THR A 152 22.94 -30.90 -0.97
CA THR A 152 22.39 -29.75 -1.68
C THR A 152 20.89 -29.58 -1.41
N LEU A 153 20.11 -30.67 -1.47
CA LEU A 153 18.67 -30.64 -1.17
C LEU A 153 18.41 -30.29 0.30
N ILE A 154 19.21 -30.82 1.24
CA ILE A 154 19.12 -30.50 2.67
C ILE A 154 19.41 -29.01 2.90
N ALA A 155 20.48 -28.49 2.31
CA ALA A 155 20.81 -27.07 2.38
C ALA A 155 19.70 -26.19 1.78
N ALA A 156 19.14 -26.58 0.65
CA ALA A 156 18.02 -25.88 0.01
C ALA A 156 16.75 -25.90 0.86
N HIS A 157 16.42 -27.03 1.49
CA HIS A 157 15.29 -27.15 2.39
C HIS A 157 15.45 -26.26 3.63
N LYS A 158 16.66 -26.24 4.21
CA LYS A 158 16.98 -25.36 5.35
C LYS A 158 16.76 -23.89 4.98
N ARG A 159 17.31 -23.45 3.84
CA ARG A 159 17.12 -22.07 3.34
C ARG A 159 15.66 -21.75 3.08
N PHE A 160 14.92 -22.69 2.48
CA PHE A 160 13.48 -22.57 2.26
C PHE A 160 12.74 -22.35 3.58
N LYS A 161 12.97 -23.20 4.59
CA LYS A 161 12.32 -23.09 5.91
C LYS A 161 12.61 -21.78 6.62
N GLN A 162 13.88 -21.39 6.68
CA GLN A 162 14.30 -20.12 7.27
C GLN A 162 13.58 -18.92 6.63
N ARG A 163 13.37 -18.95 5.31
CA ARG A 163 12.65 -17.88 4.59
C ARG A 163 11.17 -17.85 4.92
N ILE A 164 10.51 -19.02 5.01
CA ILE A 164 9.11 -19.10 5.41
C ILE A 164 8.92 -18.54 6.83
N GLU A 165 9.77 -18.95 7.76
CA GLU A 165 9.74 -18.48 9.16
C GLU A 165 9.96 -16.96 9.25
N ALA A 166 10.88 -16.42 8.45
CA ALA A 166 11.15 -14.99 8.39
C ALA A 166 10.12 -14.19 7.55
N LYS A 167 9.08 -14.83 7.01
CA LYS A 167 8.09 -14.21 6.10
C LYS A 167 8.74 -13.50 4.89
N MET A 168 9.80 -14.08 4.35
CA MET A 168 10.57 -13.54 3.23
C MET A 168 10.22 -14.23 1.90
N PRO A 169 10.40 -13.55 0.74
CA PRO A 169 10.34 -14.20 -0.56
C PRO A 169 11.35 -15.35 -0.66
N TRP A 170 10.91 -16.51 -1.15
CA TRP A 170 11.69 -17.74 -1.13
C TRP A 170 11.83 -18.42 -2.50
N LYS A 171 11.05 -18.02 -3.50
CA LYS A 171 11.01 -18.65 -4.83
C LYS A 171 12.19 -18.24 -5.73
N ASP A 172 13.41 -18.48 -5.25
CA ASP A 172 14.65 -18.21 -5.98
C ASP A 172 15.49 -19.50 -6.03
N ARG A 173 15.60 -20.09 -7.22
CA ARG A 173 16.29 -21.36 -7.40
C ARG A 173 17.78 -21.27 -7.06
N ASN A 174 18.45 -20.19 -7.45
CA ASN A 174 19.89 -20.04 -7.26
C ASN A 174 20.21 -19.83 -5.78
N TYR A 175 19.41 -19.02 -5.08
CA TYR A 175 19.56 -18.86 -3.64
C TYR A 175 19.28 -20.17 -2.90
N LEU A 176 18.21 -20.88 -3.25
CA LEU A 176 17.85 -22.12 -2.58
C LEU A 176 18.91 -23.21 -2.81
N LEU A 177 19.36 -23.44 -4.04
CA LEU A 177 20.34 -24.50 -4.32
C LEU A 177 21.76 -24.11 -3.91
N HIS A 178 22.21 -22.91 -4.24
CA HIS A 178 23.62 -22.52 -4.13
C HIS A 178 23.91 -21.58 -2.96
N GLY A 179 22.88 -21.05 -2.29
CA GLY A 179 23.06 -20.05 -1.24
C GLY A 179 23.59 -18.71 -1.76
N GLN A 180 23.64 -18.54 -3.08
CA GLN A 180 24.09 -17.31 -3.72
C GLN A 180 22.96 -16.27 -3.66
N TYR A 181 23.32 -15.04 -3.29
CA TYR A 181 22.39 -13.92 -3.35
C TYR A 181 21.95 -13.70 -4.80
N ARG A 182 20.71 -13.26 -5.00
CA ARG A 182 20.32 -12.68 -6.28
C ARG A 182 20.96 -11.31 -6.38
N GLU A 183 21.93 -11.20 -7.28
CA GLU A 183 22.55 -9.91 -7.60
C GLU A 183 21.63 -9.12 -8.52
N LEU A 184 21.29 -7.91 -8.10
CA LEU A 184 20.61 -6.92 -8.92
C LEU A 184 21.68 -5.99 -9.50
N ILE A 185 22.11 -6.33 -10.70
CA ILE A 185 23.21 -5.64 -11.40
C ILE A 185 22.67 -4.49 -12.24
N THR A 186 21.52 -4.68 -12.91
CA THR A 186 20.96 -3.70 -13.85
C THR A 186 19.64 -3.09 -13.37
N TRP A 187 19.30 -1.91 -13.91
CA TRP A 187 18.03 -1.25 -13.60
C TRP A 187 16.81 -2.11 -13.91
N ASN A 188 16.85 -2.88 -15.01
CA ASN A 188 15.79 -3.81 -15.37
C ASN A 188 15.61 -4.91 -14.31
N GLN A 189 16.70 -5.50 -13.83
CA GLN A 189 16.65 -6.52 -12.78
C GLN A 189 16.06 -5.96 -11.48
N LEU A 190 16.42 -4.73 -11.11
CA LEU A 190 15.84 -4.04 -9.95
C LEU A 190 14.33 -3.78 -10.12
N TYR A 191 13.91 -3.33 -11.30
CA TYR A 191 12.50 -3.09 -11.59
C TYR A 191 11.68 -4.39 -11.62
N ASP A 192 12.21 -5.46 -12.20
CA ASP A 192 11.54 -6.76 -12.22
C ASP A 192 11.39 -7.31 -10.81
N PHE A 193 12.46 -7.26 -10.01
CA PHE A 193 12.39 -7.59 -8.60
C PHE A 193 11.35 -6.75 -7.84
N TYR A 194 11.28 -5.44 -8.11
CA TYR A 194 10.30 -4.57 -7.46
C TYR A 194 8.86 -4.83 -7.91
N CYS A 195 8.65 -5.38 -9.10
CA CYS A 195 7.32 -5.81 -9.57
C CYS A 195 6.81 -7.07 -8.87
N GLU A 196 7.72 -7.94 -8.39
CA GLU A 196 7.35 -9.19 -7.72
C GLU A 196 6.46 -8.93 -6.48
N GLY A 197 5.31 -9.59 -6.44
CA GLY A 197 4.36 -9.50 -5.32
C GLY A 197 3.54 -8.21 -5.26
N LYS A 198 3.57 -7.37 -6.30
CA LYS A 198 2.71 -6.18 -6.40
C LYS A 198 1.33 -6.54 -6.96
N SER A 199 0.33 -5.70 -6.70
CA SER A 199 -0.99 -5.84 -7.31
C SER A 199 -0.91 -5.61 -8.82
N SER A 200 -1.73 -6.31 -9.61
CA SER A 200 -1.77 -6.20 -11.08
C SER A 200 -1.88 -4.74 -11.59
N SER A 201 -2.64 -3.89 -10.88
CA SER A 201 -2.76 -2.46 -11.22
C SER A 201 -1.46 -1.67 -10.99
N TYR A 202 -0.71 -1.99 -9.94
CA TYR A 202 0.55 -1.33 -9.63
C TYR A 202 1.68 -1.87 -10.51
N GLU A 203 1.69 -3.17 -10.76
CA GLU A 203 2.58 -3.81 -11.73
C GLU A 203 2.44 -3.18 -13.13
N THR A 204 1.21 -3.03 -13.63
CA THR A 204 0.95 -2.33 -14.91
C THR A 204 1.56 -0.92 -14.92
N LYS A 205 1.46 -0.18 -13.81
CA LYS A 205 2.09 1.14 -13.67
C LYS A 205 3.62 1.05 -13.74
N LEU A 206 4.22 0.10 -13.02
CA LEU A 206 5.67 -0.11 -13.01
C LEU A 206 6.19 -0.50 -14.39
N GLN A 207 5.51 -1.41 -15.09
CA GLN A 207 5.88 -1.83 -16.44
C GLN A 207 5.79 -0.66 -17.45
N ARG A 208 4.82 0.23 -17.32
CA ARG A 208 4.75 1.47 -18.13
C ARG A 208 5.98 2.35 -17.91
N PHE A 209 6.41 2.53 -16.66
CA PHE A 209 7.60 3.30 -16.32
C PHE A 209 8.88 2.61 -16.79
N LYS A 210 9.00 1.29 -16.59
CA LYS A 210 10.10 0.47 -17.11
C LYS A 210 10.24 0.64 -18.62
N LYS A 211 9.15 0.45 -19.38
CA LYS A 211 9.15 0.61 -20.84
C LYS A 211 9.53 2.03 -21.29
N ARG A 212 9.11 3.06 -20.57
CA ARG A 212 9.36 4.46 -20.94
C ARG A 212 10.78 4.93 -20.61
N TYR A 213 11.29 4.58 -19.42
CA TYR A 213 12.53 5.16 -18.89
C TYR A 213 13.71 4.20 -18.88
N PHE A 214 13.45 2.89 -18.81
CA PHE A 214 14.43 1.82 -18.67
C PHE A 214 14.38 0.82 -19.84
N SER A 215 13.85 1.20 -21.00
CA SER A 215 13.88 0.33 -22.18
C SER A 215 15.23 0.34 -22.89
N GLY A 216 15.53 -0.77 -23.58
CA GLY A 216 16.78 -0.93 -24.32
C GLY A 216 18.01 -0.85 -23.42
N THR A 217 19.06 -0.19 -23.91
CA THR A 217 20.34 -0.06 -23.20
C THR A 217 20.22 0.61 -21.84
N TRP A 218 19.23 1.50 -21.66
CA TRP A 218 19.01 2.22 -20.39
C TRP A 218 18.59 1.32 -19.23
N GLY A 219 17.89 0.22 -19.50
CA GLY A 219 17.55 -0.76 -18.47
C GLY A 219 18.70 -1.70 -18.13
N GLU A 220 19.60 -1.94 -19.09
CA GLU A 220 20.75 -2.84 -18.94
C GLU A 220 21.98 -2.16 -18.34
N LYS A 221 21.97 -0.83 -18.17
CA LYS A 221 23.06 -0.14 -17.47
C LYS A 221 23.19 -0.65 -16.04
N ARG A 222 24.45 -0.79 -15.60
CA ARG A 222 24.80 -1.26 -14.25
C ARG A 222 24.40 -0.22 -13.20
N ILE A 223 23.79 -0.66 -12.11
CA ILE A 223 23.33 0.23 -11.04
C ILE A 223 24.53 0.82 -10.28
N SER A 224 25.58 0.03 -10.06
CA SER A 224 26.75 0.44 -9.27
C SER A 224 27.55 1.59 -9.87
N THR A 225 27.41 1.85 -11.18
CA THR A 225 28.10 2.96 -11.85
C THR A 225 27.41 4.31 -11.67
N TYR A 226 26.23 4.34 -11.06
CA TYR A 226 25.45 5.56 -10.91
C TYR A 226 25.70 6.25 -9.59
N CYS A 227 26.07 7.53 -9.67
CA CYS A 227 25.93 8.50 -8.58
C CYS A 227 24.65 9.29 -8.74
N ARG A 228 24.38 10.17 -7.78
CA ARG A 228 23.24 11.07 -7.81
C ARG A 228 23.20 11.86 -9.12
N GLU A 229 24.29 12.53 -9.46
CA GLU A 229 24.39 13.46 -10.59
C GLU A 229 24.16 12.73 -11.92
N SER A 230 24.84 11.58 -12.12
CA SER A 230 24.68 10.80 -13.34
C SER A 230 23.28 10.19 -13.45
N PHE A 231 22.65 9.80 -12.33
CA PHE A 231 21.27 9.32 -12.35
C PHE A 231 20.28 10.44 -12.70
N MET A 232 20.47 11.64 -12.13
CA MET A 232 19.65 12.80 -12.44
C MET A 232 19.70 13.13 -13.92
N GLN A 233 20.91 13.23 -14.49
CA GLN A 233 21.11 13.51 -15.90
C GLN A 233 20.45 12.45 -16.80
N ASP A 234 20.71 11.16 -16.54
CA ASP A 234 20.32 10.07 -17.44
C ASP A 234 18.84 9.69 -17.36
N TYR A 235 18.21 9.79 -16.18
CA TYR A 235 16.84 9.30 -15.96
C TYR A 235 15.85 10.39 -15.57
N LEU A 236 16.28 11.44 -14.87
CA LEU A 236 15.38 12.49 -14.38
C LEU A 236 15.33 13.72 -15.26
N ASP A 237 16.41 14.09 -15.93
CA ASP A 237 16.47 15.35 -16.69
C ASP A 237 16.56 15.12 -18.20
N ARG A 238 16.92 13.91 -18.63
CA ARG A 238 16.83 13.47 -20.03
C ARG A 238 15.44 13.69 -20.63
N SER A 239 15.41 14.23 -21.85
CA SER A 239 14.19 14.32 -22.66
C SER A 239 13.69 12.92 -23.05
N VAL A 240 12.44 12.62 -22.71
CA VAL A 240 11.78 11.34 -23.01
C VAL A 240 10.41 11.63 -23.64
N PRO A 241 10.05 10.99 -24.77
CA PRO A 241 8.73 11.16 -25.38
C PRO A 241 7.59 10.89 -24.38
N ASP A 242 6.54 11.70 -24.44
CA ASP A 242 5.35 11.63 -23.59
C ASP A 242 5.61 11.74 -22.07
N ARG A 243 6.77 12.29 -21.68
CA ARG A 243 7.08 12.58 -20.28
C ARG A 243 6.01 13.47 -19.67
N GLN A 244 5.45 13.02 -18.56
CA GLN A 244 4.49 13.81 -17.79
C GLN A 244 5.23 14.64 -16.72
N PRO A 245 4.75 15.82 -16.35
CA PRO A 245 5.37 16.64 -15.29
C PRO A 245 5.57 15.89 -13.97
N SER A 246 4.64 14.99 -13.62
CA SER A 246 4.73 14.18 -12.40
C SER A 246 5.71 13.01 -12.48
N ASP A 247 6.18 12.64 -13.67
CA ASP A 247 6.99 11.42 -13.86
C ASP A 247 8.32 11.50 -13.12
N ARG A 248 8.95 12.68 -13.01
CA ARG A 248 10.19 12.88 -12.26
C ARG A 248 10.05 12.44 -10.80
N ASN A 249 9.00 12.92 -10.12
CA ASN A 249 8.72 12.57 -8.73
C ASN A 249 8.34 11.10 -8.56
N GLU A 250 7.63 10.54 -9.53
CA GLU A 250 7.23 9.14 -9.50
C GLU A 250 8.42 8.21 -9.75
N LEU A 251 9.37 8.57 -10.63
CA LEU A 251 10.63 7.87 -10.84
C LEU A 251 11.46 7.85 -9.55
N ILE A 252 11.70 9.01 -8.93
CA ILE A 252 12.41 9.10 -7.64
C ILE A 252 11.74 8.17 -6.63
N LYS A 253 10.41 8.24 -6.49
CA LYS A 253 9.67 7.41 -5.54
C LYS A 253 9.81 5.91 -5.83
N GLN A 254 9.69 5.49 -7.09
CA GLN A 254 9.75 4.09 -7.47
C GLN A 254 11.14 3.52 -7.30
N VAL A 255 12.16 4.22 -7.78
CA VAL A 255 13.56 3.77 -7.70
C VAL A 255 14.04 3.73 -6.26
N ASP A 256 13.75 4.77 -5.47
CA ASP A 256 14.07 4.79 -4.04
C ASP A 256 13.37 3.64 -3.28
N ALA A 257 12.09 3.40 -3.57
CA ALA A 257 11.35 2.29 -2.96
C ALA A 257 11.90 0.92 -3.38
N ALA A 258 12.29 0.75 -4.64
CA ALA A 258 12.89 -0.47 -5.16
C ALA A 258 14.25 -0.75 -4.50
N ILE A 259 15.12 0.27 -4.41
CA ILE A 259 16.42 0.17 -3.73
C ILE A 259 16.23 -0.16 -2.26
N ARG A 260 15.33 0.53 -1.55
CA ARG A 260 15.05 0.24 -0.14
C ARG A 260 14.49 -1.15 0.07
N GLN A 261 13.61 -1.61 -0.83
CA GLN A 261 13.11 -2.98 -0.80
C GLN A 261 14.24 -3.99 -1.03
N ALA A 262 15.14 -3.76 -1.98
CA ALA A 262 16.28 -4.63 -2.26
C ALA A 262 17.26 -4.68 -1.08
N LYS A 263 17.70 -3.52 -0.57
CA LYS A 263 18.62 -3.43 0.59
C LYS A 263 18.03 -4.02 1.87
N GLY A 264 16.70 -3.98 2.03
CA GLY A 264 16.01 -4.57 3.16
C GLY A 264 15.85 -6.09 3.09
N GLN A 265 16.25 -6.75 1.99
CA GLN A 265 16.04 -8.18 1.78
C GLN A 265 17.34 -8.97 1.89
N ALA A 266 17.36 -9.94 2.79
CA ALA A 266 18.56 -10.70 3.14
C ALA A 266 19.07 -11.68 2.06
N ASN A 267 18.50 -11.75 0.86
CA ASN A 267 18.96 -12.58 -0.28
C ASN A 267 19.22 -11.73 -1.52
N ILE A 268 19.11 -10.41 -1.42
CA ILE A 268 19.32 -9.53 -2.54
C ILE A 268 20.64 -8.81 -2.32
N ALA A 269 21.57 -9.01 -3.23
CA ALA A 269 22.78 -8.22 -3.30
C ALA A 269 22.54 -7.09 -4.30
N ILE A 270 22.70 -5.85 -3.84
CA ILE A 270 22.64 -4.68 -4.69
C ILE A 270 23.73 -3.70 -4.25
N ASP A 271 24.57 -3.32 -5.21
CA ASP A 271 25.55 -2.27 -5.03
C ASP A 271 25.00 -0.98 -5.65
N VAL A 272 24.56 -0.07 -4.78
CA VAL A 272 24.00 1.22 -5.17
C VAL A 272 24.22 2.23 -4.05
N GLN A 273 24.81 3.36 -4.41
CA GLN A 273 24.94 4.49 -3.49
C GLN A 273 23.60 5.21 -3.28
N THR A 274 23.58 6.16 -2.36
CA THR A 274 22.39 6.99 -2.14
C THR A 274 22.20 7.93 -3.32
N LEU A 275 21.10 7.77 -4.06
CA LEU A 275 20.80 8.59 -5.25
C LEU A 275 19.93 9.79 -4.93
N PHE A 276 19.11 9.71 -3.87
CA PHE A 276 18.10 10.72 -3.55
C PHE A 276 18.21 11.18 -2.11
N ASN A 277 18.01 12.48 -1.92
CA ASN A 277 17.96 13.17 -0.64
C ASN A 277 16.52 13.53 -0.27
N LYS A 278 16.31 13.81 1.02
CA LYS A 278 15.05 14.33 1.54
C LYS A 278 14.82 15.74 0.96
N GLY A 279 14.00 15.84 -0.09
CA GLY A 279 13.67 17.11 -0.75
C GLY A 279 13.64 17.02 -2.28
N ASP A 280 14.27 16.00 -2.87
CA ASP A 280 14.38 15.87 -4.33
C ASP A 280 13.04 15.67 -5.04
N ARG A 281 12.07 15.15 -4.29
CA ARG A 281 10.69 15.11 -4.70
C ARG A 281 10.12 16.51 -4.52
N SER A 282 9.86 17.20 -5.63
CA SER A 282 9.10 18.44 -5.62
C SER A 282 7.68 18.12 -5.16
N ARG A 283 7.37 18.28 -3.87
CA ARG A 283 6.01 18.06 -3.35
C ARG A 283 5.05 19.15 -3.82
N ALA A 284 5.58 20.32 -4.12
CA ALA A 284 4.91 21.34 -4.90
C ALA A 284 5.08 20.96 -6.38
N ASP A 285 3.99 20.64 -7.09
CA ASP A 285 3.92 21.26 -8.40
C ASP A 285 3.91 22.76 -8.11
N GLY A 286 4.79 23.56 -8.71
CA GLY A 286 4.78 25.02 -8.52
C GLY A 286 3.51 25.70 -9.07
N THR A 287 2.42 24.95 -9.19
CA THR A 287 1.12 25.40 -9.65
C THR A 287 0.18 25.21 -8.47
N ASP A 288 0.01 26.23 -7.65
CA ASP A 288 -1.15 26.31 -6.75
C ASP A 288 -2.39 26.10 -7.62
N LYS A 289 -2.95 24.89 -7.58
CA LYS A 289 -4.07 24.55 -8.45
C LYS A 289 -5.30 25.22 -7.88
N THR A 290 -5.69 26.35 -8.46
CA THR A 290 -6.97 27.00 -8.15
C THR A 290 -8.07 25.94 -8.08
N PRO A 291 -8.81 25.86 -6.96
CA PRO A 291 -10.00 25.00 -6.86
C PRO A 291 -10.94 25.29 -8.04
N PRO A 292 -11.49 24.27 -8.70
CA PRO A 292 -12.52 24.51 -9.69
C PRO A 292 -13.71 25.17 -8.99
N LYS A 293 -14.47 25.95 -9.75
CA LYS A 293 -15.64 26.62 -9.19
C LYS A 293 -16.86 25.70 -9.21
N LEU A 294 -17.83 25.98 -8.33
CA LEU A 294 -19.07 25.21 -8.26
C LEU A 294 -19.85 25.30 -9.58
N GLU A 295 -19.84 26.44 -10.26
CA GLU A 295 -20.52 26.66 -11.55
C GLU A 295 -20.05 25.65 -12.61
N THR A 296 -18.76 25.29 -12.59
CA THR A 296 -18.22 24.28 -13.51
C THR A 296 -18.79 22.91 -13.21
N LEU A 297 -18.86 22.50 -11.93
CA LEU A 297 -19.49 21.24 -11.55
C LEU A 297 -20.99 21.23 -11.88
N THR A 298 -21.69 22.32 -11.61
CA THR A 298 -23.11 22.48 -11.95
C THR A 298 -23.35 22.24 -13.43
N ALA A 299 -22.59 22.90 -14.31
CA ALA A 299 -22.70 22.70 -15.76
C ALA A 299 -22.48 21.23 -16.17
N TYR A 300 -21.52 20.54 -15.56
CA TYR A 300 -21.30 19.10 -15.80
C TYR A 300 -22.47 18.23 -15.33
N ILE A 301 -23.08 18.54 -14.19
CA ILE A 301 -24.22 17.79 -13.67
C ILE A 301 -25.43 17.98 -14.59
N ILE A 302 -25.79 19.23 -14.90
CA ILE A 302 -26.95 19.56 -15.74
C ILE A 302 -26.80 18.94 -17.13
N GLU A 303 -25.65 19.14 -17.79
CA GLU A 303 -25.37 18.57 -19.10
C GLU A 303 -25.47 17.03 -19.09
N ALA A 304 -25.02 16.37 -18.02
CA ALA A 304 -25.14 14.92 -17.92
C ALA A 304 -26.61 14.47 -17.98
N PHE A 305 -27.53 15.18 -17.34
CA PHE A 305 -28.96 14.86 -17.40
C PHE A 305 -29.59 15.26 -18.75
N GLU A 306 -29.18 16.38 -19.35
CA GLU A 306 -29.61 16.77 -20.70
C GLU A 306 -29.20 15.74 -21.77
N MET A 307 -28.04 15.10 -21.59
CA MET A 307 -27.52 14.07 -22.48
C MET A 307 -28.00 12.65 -22.15
N CYS A 308 -28.94 12.49 -21.22
CA CYS A 308 -29.38 11.19 -20.70
C CYS A 308 -28.24 10.30 -20.13
N GLU A 309 -27.17 10.93 -19.63
CA GLU A 309 -26.06 10.32 -18.90
C GLU A 309 -26.34 10.30 -17.39
N ASN A 310 -27.56 9.90 -16.99
CA ASN A 310 -28.09 10.05 -15.64
C ASN A 310 -27.18 9.45 -14.56
N GLN A 311 -26.58 8.27 -14.80
CA GLN A 311 -25.62 7.66 -13.87
C GLN A 311 -24.35 8.49 -13.67
N THR A 312 -23.89 9.19 -14.71
CA THR A 312 -22.74 10.08 -14.65
C THR A 312 -23.07 11.32 -13.82
N GLY A 313 -24.22 11.94 -14.08
CA GLY A 313 -24.74 13.07 -13.30
C GLY A 313 -24.90 12.71 -11.83
N LEU A 314 -25.56 11.59 -11.54
CA LEU A 314 -25.77 11.08 -10.19
C LEU A 314 -24.45 10.71 -9.48
N SER A 315 -23.45 10.19 -10.18
CA SER A 315 -22.11 9.97 -9.60
C SER A 315 -21.45 11.27 -9.15
N MET A 316 -21.63 12.36 -9.90
CA MET A 316 -21.12 13.67 -9.50
C MET A 316 -21.91 14.27 -8.34
N ILE A 317 -23.24 14.13 -8.31
CA ILE A 317 -24.10 14.50 -7.17
C ILE A 317 -23.68 13.73 -5.90
N THR A 318 -23.46 12.42 -6.01
CA THR A 318 -23.02 11.58 -4.89
C THR A 318 -21.66 12.04 -4.35
N GLN A 319 -20.72 12.38 -5.24
CA GLN A 319 -19.42 12.93 -4.83
C GLN A 319 -19.54 14.31 -4.17
N LEU A 320 -20.44 15.17 -4.64
CA LEU A 320 -20.71 16.47 -4.05
C LEU A 320 -21.30 16.32 -2.64
N MET A 321 -22.32 15.47 -2.49
CA MET A 321 -23.09 15.35 -1.25
C MET A 321 -22.40 14.49 -0.17
N ALA A 322 -21.72 13.40 -0.56
CA ALA A 322 -21.07 12.47 0.39
C ALA A 322 -19.54 12.51 0.37
N SER A 323 -18.92 13.23 -0.58
CA SER A 323 -17.45 13.44 -0.64
C SER A 323 -16.62 12.16 -0.74
N THR A 324 -17.22 11.07 -1.18
CA THR A 324 -16.52 9.83 -1.48
C THR A 324 -15.59 10.03 -2.68
N ARG A 325 -14.50 9.26 -2.73
CA ARG A 325 -13.60 9.29 -3.90
C ARG A 325 -14.30 8.68 -5.12
N LYS A 326 -14.08 9.22 -6.32
CA LYS A 326 -14.55 8.70 -7.62
C LYS A 326 -14.71 7.17 -7.68
N THR A 327 -13.62 6.43 -7.45
CA THR A 327 -13.62 4.96 -7.55
C THR A 327 -14.52 4.30 -6.51
N ARG A 328 -14.71 4.90 -5.33
CA ARG A 328 -15.65 4.37 -4.32
C ARG A 328 -17.09 4.72 -4.68
N THR A 329 -17.32 5.91 -5.19
CA THR A 329 -18.64 6.34 -5.70
C THR A 329 -19.11 5.43 -6.84
N ASN A 330 -18.30 5.26 -7.89
CA ASN A 330 -18.70 4.54 -9.10
C ASN A 330 -18.93 3.03 -8.85
N PHE A 331 -18.43 2.49 -7.74
CA PHE A 331 -18.58 1.09 -7.33
C PHE A 331 -19.34 0.98 -6.00
N LEU A 332 -20.23 1.94 -5.71
CA LEU A 332 -20.99 1.97 -4.48
C LEU A 332 -22.10 0.92 -4.50
N SER A 333 -22.13 0.07 -3.48
CA SER A 333 -23.21 -0.88 -3.24
C SER A 333 -24.22 -0.32 -2.25
N TRP A 334 -25.50 -0.69 -2.41
CA TRP A 334 -26.57 -0.30 -1.49
C TRP A 334 -26.31 -0.75 -0.05
N ARG A 335 -25.62 -1.88 0.14
CA ARG A 335 -25.20 -2.38 1.46
C ARG A 335 -24.27 -1.44 2.23
N ARG A 336 -23.63 -0.48 1.56
CA ARG A 336 -22.74 0.50 2.17
C ARG A 336 -23.45 1.81 2.49
N ILE A 337 -24.73 1.95 2.12
CA ILE A 337 -25.49 3.18 2.32
C ILE A 337 -26.40 2.93 3.52
N ASN A 338 -26.11 3.60 4.64
CA ASN A 338 -27.00 3.66 5.78
C ASN A 338 -27.89 4.89 5.61
N LEU A 339 -29.15 4.67 5.27
CA LEU A 339 -30.14 5.74 5.07
C LEU A 339 -30.64 6.26 6.43
N ASP A 340 -30.80 5.39 7.42
CA ASP A 340 -31.32 5.76 8.75
C ASP A 340 -30.39 6.75 9.47
N GLU A 341 -29.08 6.52 9.39
CA GLU A 341 -28.04 7.39 9.97
C GLU A 341 -27.39 8.33 8.95
N CYS A 342 -27.89 8.39 7.72
CA CYS A 342 -27.41 9.28 6.65
C CYS A 342 -25.89 9.25 6.37
N PHE A 343 -25.30 8.06 6.25
CA PHE A 343 -23.88 7.93 5.88
C PHE A 343 -23.56 6.79 4.90
N ILE A 344 -22.43 6.93 4.20
CA ILE A 344 -21.84 5.87 3.37
C ILE A 344 -20.65 5.24 4.09
N GLU A 345 -20.67 3.92 4.26
CA GLU A 345 -19.58 3.16 4.85
C GLU A 345 -18.52 2.79 3.80
N VAL A 346 -17.28 3.18 4.08
CA VAL A 346 -16.09 2.79 3.32
C VAL A 346 -15.11 2.10 4.27
N PRO A 347 -14.97 0.76 4.21
CA PRO A 347 -14.15 0.03 5.16
C PRO A 347 -12.71 0.57 5.26
N SER A 348 -12.15 0.57 6.46
CA SER A 348 -10.84 1.17 6.74
C SER A 348 -9.69 0.53 5.94
N HIS A 349 -9.74 -0.78 5.69
CA HIS A 349 -8.76 -1.49 4.84
C HIS A 349 -8.85 -1.10 3.36
N GLU A 350 -9.98 -0.54 2.94
CA GLU A 350 -10.22 -0.01 1.61
C GLU A 350 -9.90 1.49 1.49
N ASN A 351 -9.68 2.18 2.60
CA ASN A 351 -9.46 3.61 2.65
C ASN A 351 -8.09 3.99 3.22
N LYS A 352 -7.31 4.73 2.44
CA LYS A 352 -6.00 5.25 2.87
C LYS A 352 -6.06 6.13 4.12
N THR A 353 -7.20 6.81 4.36
CA THR A 353 -7.36 7.73 5.50
C THR A 353 -7.93 7.04 6.75
N LYS A 354 -8.19 5.72 6.71
CA LYS A 354 -8.84 4.92 7.76
C LYS A 354 -10.23 5.39 8.21
N PHE A 355 -10.69 6.53 7.72
CA PHE A 355 -12.02 7.06 7.97
C PHE A 355 -13.09 6.18 7.30
N VAL A 356 -14.14 5.87 8.04
CA VAL A 356 -15.10 4.81 7.67
C VAL A 356 -16.46 5.35 7.24
N ARG A 357 -17.01 6.38 7.91
CA ARG A 357 -18.40 6.80 7.73
C ARG A 357 -18.52 8.17 7.09
N HIS A 358 -18.89 8.22 5.82
CA HIS A 358 -19.05 9.47 5.06
C HIS A 358 -20.46 10.03 5.21
N PRO A 359 -20.68 11.10 5.99
CA PRO A 359 -22.01 11.68 6.20
C PRO A 359 -22.53 12.33 4.91
N PHE A 360 -23.85 12.31 4.73
CA PHE A 360 -24.51 12.96 3.61
C PHE A 360 -25.78 13.72 4.06
N PRO A 361 -26.19 14.76 3.33
CA PRO A 361 -27.33 15.60 3.71
C PRO A 361 -28.67 14.88 3.47
N LYS A 362 -29.72 15.32 4.15
CA LYS A 362 -31.09 14.83 3.99
C LYS A 362 -31.58 14.93 2.55
N ARG A 363 -31.20 15.98 1.82
CA ARG A 363 -31.52 16.10 0.39
C ARG A 363 -31.00 14.92 -0.43
N PHE A 364 -29.83 14.37 -0.09
CA PHE A 364 -29.29 13.19 -0.76
C PHE A 364 -29.99 11.91 -0.32
N HIS A 365 -30.37 11.82 0.96
CA HIS A 365 -31.20 10.73 1.47
C HIS A 365 -32.48 10.57 0.63
N ASP A 366 -33.20 11.66 0.40
CA ASP A 366 -34.47 11.65 -0.33
C ASP A 366 -34.27 11.24 -1.80
N ILE A 367 -33.20 11.74 -2.44
CA ILE A 367 -32.80 11.32 -3.79
C ILE A 367 -32.49 9.81 -3.82
N LEU A 368 -31.73 9.30 -2.84
CA LEU A 368 -31.37 7.89 -2.77
C LEU A 368 -32.58 7.00 -2.55
N LEU A 369 -33.54 7.40 -1.71
CA LEU A 369 -34.79 6.66 -1.53
C LEU A 369 -35.55 6.51 -2.85
N SER A 370 -35.78 7.62 -3.55
CA SER A 370 -36.45 7.63 -4.86
C SER A 370 -35.76 6.72 -5.88
N ILE A 371 -34.42 6.75 -5.93
CA ILE A 371 -33.63 5.89 -6.81
C ILE A 371 -33.76 4.43 -6.43
N ARG A 372 -33.67 4.10 -5.13
CA ARG A 372 -33.77 2.73 -4.64
C ARG A 372 -35.13 2.13 -4.98
N GLU A 373 -36.19 2.89 -4.79
CA GLU A 373 -37.56 2.49 -5.15
C GLU A 373 -37.70 2.26 -6.66
N SER A 374 -37.20 3.19 -7.47
CA SER A 374 -37.22 3.03 -8.93
C SER A 374 -36.48 1.77 -9.40
N GLN A 375 -35.33 1.47 -8.79
CA GLN A 375 -34.57 0.25 -9.09
C GLN A 375 -35.26 -1.03 -8.62
N MET A 376 -35.97 -0.99 -7.49
CA MET A 376 -36.81 -2.10 -7.02
C MET A 376 -37.94 -2.38 -8.01
N CYS A 377 -38.64 -1.36 -8.50
CA CYS A 377 -39.71 -1.51 -9.49
C CYS A 377 -39.20 -2.07 -10.83
N ALA A 378 -37.99 -1.70 -11.25
CA ALA A 378 -37.38 -2.17 -12.48
C ALA A 378 -36.76 -3.58 -12.39
N ALA A 379 -36.55 -4.09 -11.17
CA ALA A 379 -35.91 -5.38 -10.96
C ALA A 379 -36.87 -6.53 -11.37
N LYS A 380 -36.48 -7.31 -12.40
CA LYS A 380 -37.22 -8.49 -12.86
C LYS A 380 -37.21 -9.67 -11.86
N HIS A 381 -36.56 -9.51 -10.72
CA HIS A 381 -36.42 -10.53 -9.68
C HIS A 381 -36.67 -9.86 -8.32
N ASP A 382 -37.28 -10.57 -7.36
CA ASP A 382 -37.55 -10.17 -5.96
C ASP A 382 -36.29 -9.89 -5.11
N LYS A 383 -35.19 -9.47 -5.73
CA LYS A 383 -33.92 -9.21 -5.06
C LYS A 383 -33.67 -7.72 -5.08
N SER A 384 -33.41 -7.16 -3.89
CA SER A 384 -33.02 -5.77 -3.74
C SER A 384 -31.82 -5.41 -4.62
N PRO A 385 -31.78 -4.20 -5.20
CA PRO A 385 -30.66 -3.78 -6.03
C PRO A 385 -29.37 -3.84 -5.22
N TYR A 386 -28.31 -4.36 -5.85
CA TYR A 386 -27.02 -4.52 -5.16
C TYR A 386 -26.12 -3.29 -5.34
N TRP A 387 -26.13 -2.69 -6.53
CA TRP A 387 -25.30 -1.54 -6.89
C TRP A 387 -26.14 -0.28 -7.02
N LEU A 388 -25.63 0.87 -6.54
CA LEU A 388 -26.26 2.16 -6.83
C LEU A 388 -26.21 2.45 -8.34
N PHE A 389 -25.05 2.16 -8.96
CA PHE A 389 -24.83 2.32 -10.39
C PHE A 389 -24.77 0.96 -11.08
N GLU A 390 -25.93 0.38 -11.34
CA GLU A 390 -26.05 -0.92 -12.01
C GLU A 390 -25.92 -0.79 -13.54
N SER A 391 -25.34 -1.79 -14.19
CA SER A 391 -25.19 -1.80 -15.64
C SER A 391 -26.53 -2.09 -16.33
N LYS A 392 -26.96 -1.18 -17.22
CA LYS A 392 -28.18 -1.36 -18.04
C LYS A 392 -28.20 -2.64 -18.87
N THR A 393 -27.02 -3.16 -19.25
CA THR A 393 -26.88 -4.36 -20.10
C THR A 393 -26.46 -5.61 -19.34
N ARG A 394 -26.05 -5.49 -18.08
CA ARG A 394 -25.49 -6.58 -17.27
C ARG A 394 -26.06 -6.54 -15.87
N THR A 395 -27.25 -7.12 -15.70
CA THR A 395 -27.92 -7.27 -14.41
C THR A 395 -26.98 -7.84 -13.34
N GLY A 396 -27.05 -7.29 -12.14
CA GLY A 396 -26.23 -7.61 -10.97
C GLY A 396 -24.79 -7.09 -11.02
N LYS A 397 -24.40 -6.35 -12.07
CA LYS A 397 -23.01 -5.89 -12.25
C LYS A 397 -22.93 -4.36 -12.28
N VAL A 398 -21.85 -3.84 -11.71
CA VAL A 398 -21.55 -2.41 -11.70
C VAL A 398 -21.41 -1.83 -13.13
N SER A 399 -21.91 -0.62 -13.31
CA SER A 399 -21.72 0.16 -14.54
C SER A 399 -20.25 0.52 -14.72
N ARG A 400 -19.69 0.17 -15.88
CA ARG A 400 -18.31 0.50 -16.25
C ARG A 400 -18.21 1.76 -17.11
N ASN A 401 -19.35 2.35 -17.47
CA ASN A 401 -19.42 3.41 -18.49
C ASN A 401 -19.44 4.84 -17.91
N ILE A 402 -19.46 5.00 -16.58
CA ILE A 402 -19.50 6.33 -15.93
C ILE A 402 -18.33 7.22 -16.36
N ASP A 403 -17.12 6.66 -16.45
CA ASP A 403 -15.95 7.42 -16.91
C ASP A 403 -16.10 7.84 -18.38
N HIS A 404 -16.63 6.97 -19.24
CA HIS A 404 -16.92 7.30 -20.64
C HIS A 404 -17.99 8.39 -20.75
N GLY A 405 -19.07 8.29 -19.97
CA GLY A 405 -20.12 9.30 -19.90
C GLY A 405 -19.56 10.67 -19.48
N PHE A 406 -18.68 10.72 -18.48
CA PHE A 406 -18.02 11.95 -18.06
C PHE A 406 -17.20 12.61 -19.19
N TYR A 407 -16.47 11.82 -19.99
CA TYR A 407 -15.75 12.36 -21.15
C TYR A 407 -16.69 12.84 -22.27
N ARG A 408 -17.82 12.16 -22.48
CA ARG A 408 -18.86 12.62 -23.44
C ARG A 408 -19.46 13.95 -23.01
N VAL A 409 -19.84 14.07 -21.74
CA VAL A 409 -20.35 15.32 -21.14
C VAL A 409 -19.35 16.45 -21.29
N ARG A 410 -18.06 16.21 -20.96
CA ARG A 410 -17.00 17.21 -21.18
C ARG A 410 -16.94 17.66 -22.64
N LYS A 411 -16.95 16.71 -23.58
CA LYS A 411 -16.88 17.03 -25.01
C LYS A 411 -18.08 17.87 -25.45
N SER A 412 -19.28 17.54 -24.97
CA SER A 412 -20.49 18.33 -25.25
C SER A 412 -20.37 19.74 -24.70
N LEU A 413 -20.00 19.90 -23.43
CA LEU A 413 -19.80 21.21 -22.80
C LEU A 413 -18.79 22.08 -23.55
N LEU A 414 -17.65 21.50 -23.97
CA LEU A 414 -16.66 22.22 -24.76
C LEU A 414 -17.22 22.67 -26.10
N SER A 415 -17.95 21.79 -26.79
CA SER A 415 -18.58 22.11 -28.06
C SER A 415 -19.62 23.24 -27.92
N LYS A 416 -20.50 23.16 -26.91
CA LYS A 416 -21.51 24.19 -26.62
C LYS A 416 -20.84 25.52 -26.25
N ALA A 417 -19.85 25.49 -25.37
CA ALA A 417 -19.13 26.69 -24.95
C ALA A 417 -18.37 27.36 -26.11
N GLN A 418 -17.76 26.57 -27.00
CA GLN A 418 -17.11 27.09 -28.21
C GLN A 418 -18.13 27.74 -29.17
N ALA A 419 -19.25 27.09 -29.42
CA ALA A 419 -20.31 27.63 -30.27
C ALA A 419 -20.90 28.94 -29.71
N GLN A 420 -20.91 29.11 -28.39
CA GLN A 420 -21.38 30.31 -27.69
C GLN A 420 -20.29 31.39 -27.55
N GLY A 421 -19.09 31.20 -28.10
CA GLY A 421 -18.01 32.18 -28.00
C GLY A 421 -17.45 32.34 -26.58
N ALA A 422 -17.47 31.29 -25.75
CA ALA A 422 -16.98 31.35 -24.38
C ALA A 422 -15.48 31.69 -24.31
N SER A 423 -15.09 32.45 -23.27
CA SER A 423 -13.70 32.83 -23.05
C SER A 423 -12.75 31.64 -22.92
N GLU A 424 -11.46 31.81 -23.26
CA GLU A 424 -10.44 30.78 -23.05
C GLU A 424 -10.39 30.29 -21.60
N LYS A 425 -10.62 31.18 -20.63
CA LYS A 425 -10.65 30.84 -19.22
C LYS A 425 -11.77 29.83 -18.91
N THR A 426 -12.95 30.02 -19.49
CA THR A 426 -14.08 29.10 -19.35
C THR A 426 -13.77 27.75 -20.00
N LEU A 427 -13.23 27.75 -21.23
CA LEU A 427 -12.84 26.53 -21.93
C LEU A 427 -11.78 25.73 -21.15
N ARG A 428 -10.75 26.41 -20.61
CA ARG A 428 -9.73 25.80 -19.74
C ARG A 428 -10.32 25.24 -18.45
N ALA A 429 -11.28 25.94 -17.83
CA ALA A 429 -11.96 25.44 -16.63
C ALA A 429 -12.73 24.14 -16.91
N ILE A 430 -13.47 24.07 -18.03
CA ILE A 430 -14.17 22.85 -18.45
C ILE A 430 -13.17 21.73 -18.75
N GLN A 431 -12.12 22.03 -19.52
CA GLN A 431 -11.12 21.05 -19.97
C GLN A 431 -10.35 20.43 -18.80
N SER A 432 -9.96 21.24 -17.82
CA SER A 432 -9.12 20.83 -16.68
C SER A 432 -9.92 20.22 -15.52
N PHE A 433 -11.24 20.39 -15.49
CA PHE A 433 -12.09 19.84 -14.44
C PHE A 433 -12.05 18.30 -14.41
N THR A 434 -11.87 17.69 -13.25
CA THR A 434 -11.94 16.23 -13.08
C THR A 434 -12.81 15.87 -11.89
N GLN A 435 -13.46 14.70 -11.93
CA GLN A 435 -14.30 14.23 -10.82
C GLN A 435 -13.56 14.20 -9.47
N HIS A 436 -12.24 13.98 -9.46
CA HIS A 436 -11.46 14.01 -8.22
C HIS A 436 -11.48 15.39 -7.54
N ARG A 437 -11.56 16.47 -8.33
CA ARG A 437 -11.58 17.85 -7.84
C ARG A 437 -12.93 18.25 -7.23
N VAL A 438 -13.97 17.43 -7.32
CA VAL A 438 -15.26 17.69 -6.63
C VAL A 438 -15.05 17.83 -5.13
N ARG A 439 -14.13 17.06 -4.54
CA ARG A 439 -13.80 17.18 -3.12
C ARG A 439 -13.20 18.53 -2.73
N ASP A 440 -12.48 19.19 -3.64
CA ASP A 440 -11.94 20.54 -3.39
C ASP A 440 -13.07 21.57 -3.37
N ILE A 441 -14.10 21.37 -4.20
CA ILE A 441 -15.33 22.18 -4.18
C ILE A 441 -16.06 21.98 -2.86
N VAL A 442 -16.27 20.73 -2.44
CA VAL A 442 -16.92 20.42 -1.15
C VAL A 442 -16.16 21.05 0.01
N GLN A 443 -14.82 20.96 0.04
CA GLN A 443 -14.01 21.56 1.09
C GLN A 443 -14.33 23.05 1.26
N LYS A 444 -14.36 23.78 0.14
CA LYS A 444 -14.72 25.20 0.15
C LYS A 444 -16.16 25.42 0.64
N LEU A 445 -17.12 24.67 0.11
CA LEU A 445 -18.53 24.85 0.47
C LEU A 445 -18.84 24.55 1.93
N VAL A 446 -18.14 23.58 2.53
CA VAL A 446 -18.26 23.24 3.95
C VAL A 446 -17.67 24.33 4.84
N LEU A 447 -16.54 24.92 4.44
CA LEU A 447 -15.97 26.09 5.11
C LEU A 447 -16.87 27.33 4.99
N ASP A 448 -17.47 27.54 3.81
CA ASP A 448 -18.36 28.68 3.53
C ASP A 448 -19.64 28.67 4.41
N VAL A 449 -20.01 27.53 4.99
CA VAL A 449 -21.13 27.40 5.95
C VAL A 449 -20.69 27.35 7.42
N GLY A 450 -19.43 27.70 7.69
CA GLY A 450 -18.91 27.89 9.04
C GLY A 450 -18.48 26.61 9.75
N ALA A 451 -18.17 25.53 9.02
CA ALA A 451 -17.63 24.31 9.64
C ALA A 451 -16.23 24.54 10.22
N THR A 452 -15.93 23.87 11.33
CA THR A 452 -14.58 23.85 11.90
C THR A 452 -13.60 23.09 10.99
N LEU A 453 -12.31 23.16 11.28
CA LEU A 453 -11.30 22.39 10.55
C LEU A 453 -11.50 20.87 10.72
N GLY A 454 -11.78 20.40 11.95
CA GLY A 454 -12.03 18.98 12.20
C GLY A 454 -13.29 18.49 11.49
N GLN A 455 -14.38 19.27 11.52
CA GLN A 455 -15.61 18.96 10.78
C GLN A 455 -15.38 18.92 9.27
N THR A 456 -14.62 19.88 8.74
CA THR A 456 -14.26 19.93 7.31
C THR A 456 -13.50 18.68 6.88
N GLU A 457 -12.48 18.27 7.65
CA GLU A 457 -11.69 17.08 7.36
C GLU A 457 -12.57 15.81 7.39
N LYS A 458 -13.45 15.67 8.39
CA LYS A 458 -14.38 14.54 8.51
C LYS A 458 -15.43 14.52 7.39
N CYS A 459 -16.01 15.66 7.04
CA CYS A 459 -16.93 15.83 5.90
C CYS A 459 -16.28 15.48 4.56
N LEU A 460 -14.95 15.56 4.45
CA LEU A 460 -14.18 15.13 3.28
C LEU A 460 -13.73 13.67 3.37
N GLY A 461 -14.00 12.97 4.46
CA GLY A 461 -13.57 11.59 4.68
C GLY A 461 -12.09 11.45 5.01
N ARG A 462 -11.54 12.42 5.74
CA ARG A 462 -10.18 12.44 6.28
C ARG A 462 -10.24 12.29 7.81
N SER A 463 -9.09 12.01 8.41
CA SER A 463 -8.98 12.04 9.88
C SER A 463 -8.78 13.49 10.29
N ALA A 464 -9.52 13.94 11.30
CA ALA A 464 -9.23 15.21 11.95
C ALA A 464 -7.88 15.10 12.68
N ASP A 465 -7.25 16.24 12.93
CA ASP A 465 -6.07 16.32 13.77
C ASP A 465 -6.44 16.17 15.26
N ASP A 466 -5.44 16.13 16.13
CA ASP A 466 -5.64 15.87 17.56
C ASP A 466 -6.52 16.95 18.22
N LEU A 467 -6.37 18.22 17.79
CA LEU A 467 -7.19 19.32 18.27
C LEU A 467 -8.65 19.18 17.82
N GLY A 468 -8.90 18.93 16.53
CA GLY A 468 -10.24 18.69 16.03
C GLY A 468 -10.90 17.49 16.71
N CYS A 469 -10.16 16.42 17.00
CA CYS A 469 -10.70 15.26 17.72
C CYS A 469 -11.04 15.56 19.18
N ALA A 470 -10.35 16.51 19.82
CA ALA A 470 -10.54 16.84 21.24
C ALA A 470 -11.67 17.84 21.48
N TYR A 471 -11.90 18.78 20.56
CA TYR A 471 -12.77 19.94 20.81
C TYR A 471 -13.94 20.09 19.85
N ASP A 472 -13.87 19.55 18.64
CA ASP A 472 -14.97 19.66 17.69
C ASP A 472 -16.01 18.56 17.94
N ASP A 473 -17.29 18.89 17.75
CA ASP A 473 -18.31 17.87 17.61
C ASP A 473 -18.23 17.25 16.20
N LEU A 474 -17.76 16.00 16.18
CA LEU A 474 -17.54 15.20 14.97
C LEU A 474 -18.55 14.05 14.84
N SER A 475 -19.68 14.11 15.56
CA SER A 475 -20.78 13.15 15.43
C SER A 475 -21.36 13.15 14.01
N ILE A 476 -21.94 12.02 13.59
CA ILE A 476 -22.52 11.91 12.23
C ILE A 476 -23.66 12.92 12.05
N GLU A 477 -24.48 13.11 13.08
CA GLU A 477 -25.58 14.08 13.09
C GLU A 477 -25.09 15.51 12.81
N THR A 478 -24.11 15.98 13.58
CA THR A 478 -23.53 17.33 13.40
C THR A 478 -22.88 17.49 12.03
N LEU A 479 -22.20 16.46 11.51
CA LEU A 479 -21.63 16.52 10.17
C LEU A 479 -22.70 16.49 9.06
N CYS A 480 -23.82 15.79 9.27
CA CYS A 480 -24.98 15.83 8.39
C CYS A 480 -25.61 17.23 8.36
N ASP A 481 -25.68 17.93 9.50
CA ASP A 481 -26.18 19.30 9.57
C ASP A 481 -25.29 20.30 8.83
N VAL A 482 -23.97 20.13 8.93
CA VAL A 482 -23.02 20.89 8.10
C VAL A 482 -23.28 20.65 6.61
N LYS A 483 -23.52 19.39 6.20
CA LYS A 483 -23.88 19.05 4.81
C LYS A 483 -25.24 19.60 4.40
N ASN A 484 -26.21 19.65 5.30
CA ASN A 484 -27.54 20.23 5.04
C ASN A 484 -27.40 21.73 4.73
N LYS A 485 -26.69 22.48 5.59
CA LYS A 485 -26.40 23.91 5.36
C LYS A 485 -25.67 24.12 4.03
N MET A 486 -24.69 23.27 3.73
CA MET A 486 -23.95 23.28 2.47
C MET A 486 -24.90 23.15 1.27
N VAL A 487 -25.82 22.17 1.28
CA VAL A 487 -26.79 21.99 0.20
C VAL A 487 -27.79 23.15 0.10
N THR A 488 -28.31 23.66 1.22
CA THR A 488 -29.19 24.84 1.22
C THR A 488 -28.52 26.03 0.53
N GLN A 489 -27.23 26.27 0.80
CA GLN A 489 -26.50 27.34 0.15
C GLN A 489 -26.26 27.08 -1.35
N ILE A 490 -26.01 25.83 -1.75
CA ILE A 490 -25.90 25.44 -3.17
C ILE A 490 -27.23 25.71 -3.88
N GLU A 491 -28.35 25.25 -3.34
CA GLU A 491 -29.68 25.39 -3.95
C GLU A 491 -30.13 26.86 -4.05
N ALA A 492 -29.69 27.72 -3.12
CA ALA A 492 -29.93 29.16 -3.19
C ALA A 492 -29.12 29.84 -4.32
N LYS A 493 -27.88 29.38 -4.57
CA LYS A 493 -27.01 29.93 -5.63
C LYS A 493 -27.26 29.30 -7.01
N HIS A 494 -27.79 28.09 -7.05
CA HIS A 494 -28.02 27.29 -8.25
C HIS A 494 -29.45 26.72 -8.26
N PRO A 495 -30.45 27.54 -8.63
CA PRO A 495 -31.86 27.11 -8.70
C PRO A 495 -32.09 25.96 -9.68
N ASP A 496 -31.27 25.86 -10.73
CA ASP A 496 -31.24 24.76 -11.69
C ASP A 496 -30.89 23.42 -11.03
N LEU A 497 -29.89 23.39 -10.14
CA LEU A 497 -29.59 22.21 -9.33
C LEU A 497 -30.71 21.88 -8.34
N LYS A 498 -31.30 22.89 -7.70
CA LYS A 498 -32.46 22.70 -6.81
C LYS A 498 -33.60 22.01 -7.55
N ALA A 499 -33.93 22.51 -8.74
CA ALA A 499 -34.96 21.93 -9.62
C ALA A 499 -34.60 20.50 -10.01
N LEU A 500 -33.36 20.25 -10.43
CA LEU A 500 -32.90 18.89 -10.75
C LEU A 500 -33.02 17.93 -9.56
N PHE A 501 -32.58 18.34 -8.36
CA PHE A 501 -32.71 17.52 -7.16
C PHE A 501 -34.17 17.19 -6.83
N GLN A 502 -35.06 18.17 -7.03
CA GLN A 502 -36.49 17.98 -6.85
C GLN A 502 -37.04 16.96 -7.85
N ARG A 503 -36.71 17.09 -9.14
CA ARG A 503 -37.11 16.14 -10.19
C ARG A 503 -36.63 14.71 -9.93
N LEU A 504 -35.44 14.56 -9.34
CA LEU A 504 -34.90 13.24 -8.95
C LEU A 504 -35.70 12.63 -7.79
N ILE A 505 -36.18 13.45 -6.85
CA ILE A 505 -37.04 13.00 -5.74
C ILE A 505 -38.44 12.64 -6.26
N ASP A 506 -38.99 13.48 -7.12
CA ASP A 506 -40.36 13.33 -7.67
C ASP A 506 -40.46 12.27 -8.78
N LYS A 507 -39.35 11.59 -9.10
CA LYS A 507 -39.25 10.51 -10.10
C LYS A 507 -39.57 10.95 -11.54
N GLU A 508 -39.39 12.23 -11.85
CA GLU A 508 -39.63 12.78 -13.21
C GLU A 508 -38.51 12.46 -14.21
N ILE A 509 -37.40 11.89 -13.73
CA ILE A 509 -36.26 11.50 -14.56
C ILE A 509 -36.14 9.98 -14.50
N GLU A 510 -36.72 9.29 -15.49
CA GLU A 510 -36.56 7.84 -15.65
C GLU A 510 -35.08 7.49 -15.94
N GLN A 511 -34.58 6.40 -15.35
CA GLN A 511 -33.14 6.05 -15.34
C GLN A 511 -32.60 5.41 -16.61
#